data_AF-A0A1I2E574-F1
#
_entry.id   AF-A0A1I2E574-F1
#
_cell.length_a   1.000
_cell.length_b   1.000
_cell.length_c   1.000
_cell.angle_alpha   90.00
_cell.angle_beta   90.00
_cell.angle_gamma   90.00
#
_symmetry.space_group_name_H-M   'P 1'
#
loop_
_entity.id
_entity.type
_entity.pdbx_description
1 polymer ?
#
loop_
_entity_poly.entity_id
_entity_poly.type
_entity_poly.pdbx_seq_one_letter_code
_entity_poly.pdbx_strand_id
1 'polypeptide(L)'
;MSIEKAKLIQIVARSTNSQVAVIFVHGIGGDPHDTWRKDQQTKPLFELLGDEPLLSDVEFYSYGYRTGITPLQYDFMTIRAS
;
A
#
# COMPACT_ATOMS: atom_id res chain seq x y z
N MET A 1 9.54 -19.97 13.23
CA MET A 1 8.65 -18.92 12.72
C MET A 1 9.50 -17.97 11.89
N SER A 2 9.23 -17.84 10.58
CA SER A 2 9.95 -16.89 9.73
C SER A 2 9.34 -15.50 9.91
N ILE A 3 10.18 -14.51 10.19
CA ILE A 3 9.79 -13.10 10.20
C ILE A 3 9.53 -12.71 8.74
N GLU A 4 8.28 -12.39 8.41
CA GLU A 4 7.91 -11.91 7.07
C GLU A 4 7.90 -10.39 7.09
N LYS A 5 8.75 -9.77 6.26
CA LYS A 5 8.93 -8.31 6.24
C LYS A 5 7.71 -7.62 5.63
N ALA A 6 7.38 -6.45 6.17
CA ALA A 6 6.40 -5.58 5.57
C ALA A 6 6.85 -5.12 4.17
N LYS A 7 5.88 -4.89 3.27
CA LYS A 7 6.14 -4.52 1.88
C LYS A 7 5.45 -3.21 1.55
N LEU A 8 6.22 -2.28 0.99
CA LEU A 8 5.69 -1.10 0.32
C LEU A 8 5.53 -1.45 -1.15
N ILE A 9 4.31 -1.39 -1.66
CA ILE A 9 3.94 -1.74 -3.02
C ILE A 9 3.63 -0.44 -3.74
N GLN A 10 4.44 -0.09 -4.74
CA GLN A 10 4.13 1.00 -5.65
C GLN A 10 2.99 0.54 -6.57
N ILE A 11 1.88 1.27 -6.55
CA ILE A 11 0.71 0.93 -7.36
C ILE A 11 0.68 1.76 -8.64
N VAL A 12 0.97 3.06 -8.51
CA VAL A 12 0.99 3.99 -9.63
C VAL A 12 2.32 4.71 -9.62
N ALA A 13 3.20 4.34 -10.56
CA ALA A 13 4.42 5.07 -10.84
C ALA A 13 4.10 6.21 -11.81
N ARG A 14 4.21 7.46 -11.35
CA ARG A 14 4.15 8.65 -12.22
C ARG A 14 5.57 9.15 -12.50
N SER A 15 5.70 10.14 -13.37
CA SER A 15 7.01 10.64 -13.80
C SER A 15 7.86 11.06 -12.59
N THR A 16 9.19 11.05 -12.76
CA THR A 16 10.22 11.20 -11.72
C THR A 16 10.19 12.48 -10.87
N ASN A 17 9.15 13.32 -10.99
CA ASN A 17 9.01 14.62 -10.35
C ASN A 17 7.72 14.78 -9.52
N SER A 18 6.99 13.70 -9.24
CA SER A 18 5.86 13.74 -8.31
C SER A 18 6.26 14.37 -6.96
N GLN A 19 5.53 15.40 -6.55
CA GLN A 19 5.84 16.17 -5.33
C GLN A 19 5.17 15.57 -4.09
N VAL A 20 4.20 14.67 -4.29
CA VAL A 20 3.35 14.14 -3.23
C VAL A 20 3.25 12.62 -3.38
N ALA A 21 3.50 11.91 -2.28
CA ALA A 21 3.24 10.49 -2.15
C ALA A 21 2.10 10.25 -1.16
N VAL A 22 1.15 9.41 -1.55
CA VAL A 22 0.05 8.94 -0.71
C VAL A 22 0.23 7.46 -0.45
N ILE A 23 0.31 7.09 0.83
CA ILE A 23 0.55 5.72 1.27
C ILE A 23 -0.72 5.19 1.95
N PHE A 24 -1.29 4.13 1.36
CA PHE A 24 -2.43 3.40 1.90
C PHE A 24 -1.96 2.37 2.91
N VAL A 25 -2.32 2.56 4.18
CA VAL A 25 -1.93 1.66 5.28
C VAL A 25 -3.18 0.97 5.80
N HIS A 26 -3.24 -0.36 5.66
CA HIS A 26 -4.39 -1.13 6.12
C HIS A 26 -4.37 -1.35 7.64
N GLY A 27 -5.54 -1.67 8.20
CA GLY A 27 -5.73 -2.01 9.61
C GLY A 27 -5.62 -3.52 9.89
N ILE A 28 -6.09 -3.92 11.07
CA ILE A 28 -6.05 -5.32 11.52
C ILE A 28 -6.90 -6.22 10.61
N GLY A 29 -6.33 -7.37 10.21
CA GLY A 29 -6.93 -8.32 9.28
C GLY A 29 -6.93 -7.85 7.81
N GLY A 30 -6.31 -6.71 7.52
CA GLY A 30 -6.28 -6.13 6.18
C GLY A 30 -5.26 -6.80 5.25
N ASP A 31 -5.54 -6.71 3.96
CA ASP A 31 -4.62 -7.01 2.87
C ASP A 31 -4.18 -5.70 2.17
N PRO A 32 -2.90 -5.52 1.80
CA PRO A 32 -2.44 -4.29 1.14
C PRO A 32 -3.18 -3.96 -0.15
N HIS A 33 -3.74 -4.92 -0.86
CA HIS A 33 -4.42 -4.68 -2.12
C HIS A 33 -5.95 -4.72 -1.97
N ASP A 34 -6.46 -5.76 -1.32
CA ASP A 34 -7.90 -6.03 -1.30
C ASP A 34 -8.66 -5.24 -0.23
N THR A 35 -7.99 -4.71 0.80
CA THR A 35 -8.64 -3.82 1.81
C THR A 35 -9.36 -2.64 1.15
N TRP A 36 -8.81 -2.17 0.02
CA TRP A 36 -9.26 -0.96 -0.68
C TRP A 36 -10.22 -1.28 -1.81
N ARG A 37 -10.60 -2.54 -1.97
CA ARG A 37 -11.49 -3.04 -3.01
C ARG A 37 -12.87 -3.30 -2.41
N LYS A 38 -13.92 -2.83 -3.08
CA LYS A 38 -15.30 -3.07 -2.65
C LYS A 38 -15.70 -4.53 -2.88
N ASP A 39 -15.41 -5.05 -4.06
CA ASP A 39 -15.65 -6.41 -4.50
C ASP A 39 -14.72 -6.81 -5.65
N GLN A 40 -14.66 -8.10 -5.99
CA GLN A 40 -13.73 -8.67 -6.99
C GLN A 40 -13.92 -8.11 -8.42
N GLN A 41 -15.02 -7.42 -8.73
CA GLN A 41 -15.28 -6.84 -10.05
C GLN A 41 -14.88 -5.36 -10.12
N THR A 42 -14.64 -4.71 -8.97
CA THR A 42 -14.28 -3.30 -8.87
C THR A 42 -12.77 -3.11 -8.72
N LYS A 43 -12.19 -2.05 -9.30
CA LYS A 43 -10.81 -1.63 -9.00
C LYS A 43 -10.69 -1.18 -7.53
N PRO A 44 -9.51 -1.36 -6.91
CA PRO A 44 -9.24 -0.82 -5.59
C PRO A 44 -9.11 0.71 -5.64
N LEU A 45 -9.39 1.37 -4.52
CA LEU A 45 -9.46 2.84 -4.42
C LEU A 45 -8.21 3.55 -4.97
N PHE A 46 -7.02 3.05 -4.65
CA PHE A 46 -5.77 3.65 -5.10
C PHE A 46 -5.56 3.57 -6.62
N GLU A 47 -6.13 2.57 -7.31
CA GLU A 47 -6.11 2.52 -8.78
C GLU A 47 -7.10 3.51 -9.38
N LEU A 48 -8.28 3.66 -8.76
CA LEU A 48 -9.28 4.64 -9.17
C LEU A 48 -8.74 6.08 -9.05
N LEU A 49 -8.05 6.38 -7.95
CA LEU A 49 -7.36 7.67 -7.78
C LEU A 49 -6.17 7.81 -8.72
N GLY A 50 -5.50 6.70 -9.03
CA GLY A 50 -4.44 6.63 -10.03
C GLY A 50 -4.90 7.06 -11.42
N ASP A 51 -6.15 6.75 -11.78
CA ASP A 51 -6.75 7.10 -13.08
C ASP A 51 -7.25 8.56 -13.14
N GLU A 52 -7.26 9.30 -12.02
CA GLU A 52 -7.79 10.67 -11.93
C GLU A 52 -6.80 11.72 -12.48
N PRO A 53 -7.14 12.47 -13.55
CA PRO A 53 -6.23 13.43 -14.16
C PRO A 53 -5.76 14.54 -13.22
N LEU A 54 -6.62 14.97 -12.28
CA LEU A 54 -6.28 15.98 -11.27
C LEU A 54 -5.22 15.53 -10.28
N LEU A 55 -4.96 14.22 -10.18
CA LEU A 55 -3.99 13.61 -9.28
C LEU A 55 -2.77 13.07 -10.05
N SER A 56 -2.53 13.57 -11.26
CA SER A 56 -1.46 13.08 -12.15
C SER A 56 -0.04 13.31 -11.61
N ASP A 57 0.14 14.20 -10.64
CA ASP A 57 1.41 14.49 -9.96
C ASP A 57 1.58 13.75 -8.62
N VAL A 58 0.63 12.90 -8.24
CA VAL A 58 0.66 12.12 -7.00
C VAL A 58 1.10 10.68 -7.25
N GLU A 59 1.99 10.16 -6.40
CA GLU A 59 2.33 8.73 -6.38
C GLU A 59 1.49 8.00 -5.33
N PHE A 60 0.95 6.85 -5.72
CA PHE A 60 0.15 6.01 -4.83
C PHE A 60 0.88 4.72 -4.49
N TYR A 61 1.00 4.47 -3.19
CA TYR A 61 1.60 3.27 -2.64
C TYR A 61 0.61 2.58 -1.71
N SER A 62 0.69 1.26 -1.62
CA SER A 62 0.04 0.52 -0.55
C SER A 62 1.07 -0.19 0.30
N TYR A 63 0.90 -0.11 1.62
CA TYR A 63 1.79 -0.72 2.59
C TYR A 63 1.08 -1.83 3.35
N GLY A 64 1.68 -3.02 3.31
CA GLY A 64 1.14 -4.23 3.92
C GLY A 64 2.01 -4.76 5.04
N TYR A 65 1.39 -5.08 6.17
CA TYR A 65 2.01 -5.79 7.30
C TYR A 65 1.00 -6.80 7.86
N ARG A 66 1.44 -8.01 8.21
CA ARG A 66 0.57 -8.98 8.88
C ARG A 66 0.04 -8.34 10.14
N THR A 67 -1.26 -8.39 10.29
CA THR A 67 -1.92 -7.96 11.51
C THR A 67 -2.58 -9.18 12.10
N GLY A 68 -1.92 -9.77 13.09
CA GLY A 68 -2.42 -10.89 13.88
C GLY A 68 -2.28 -10.59 15.36
N ILE A 69 -3.08 -11.27 16.18
CA ILE A 69 -3.26 -11.08 17.64
C ILE A 69 -1.98 -11.38 18.47
N THR A 70 -0.84 -11.61 17.83
CA THR A 70 0.42 -11.87 18.53
C THR A 70 1.23 -10.57 18.63
N PRO A 71 1.54 -10.09 19.84
CA PRO A 71 2.50 -9.01 20.00
C PRO A 71 3.87 -9.53 19.53
N LEU A 72 4.69 -8.68 18.88
CA LEU A 72 6.06 -8.94 18.38
C LEU A 72 6.24 -9.44 16.93
N GLN A 73 5.35 -9.10 15.99
CA GLN A 73 5.52 -9.53 14.59
C GLN A 73 6.44 -8.65 13.71
N TYR A 74 6.89 -7.45 14.16
CA TYR A 74 7.56 -6.49 13.28
C TYR A 74 8.80 -5.81 13.88
N ASP A 75 9.90 -5.82 13.11
CA ASP A 75 11.03 -4.90 13.23
C ASP A 75 10.80 -3.73 12.25
N PHE A 76 10.28 -2.62 12.79
CA PHE A 76 9.97 -1.42 12.02
C PHE A 76 11.23 -0.66 11.53
N MET A 77 12.43 -1.07 11.95
CA MET A 77 13.68 -0.40 11.54
C MET A 77 14.13 -0.78 10.12
N THR A 78 13.55 -1.83 9.51
CA THR A 78 14.05 -2.40 8.26
C THR A 78 12.97 -2.45 7.16
N ILE A 79 12.71 -1.33 6.48
CA ILE A 79 11.94 -1.31 5.20
C ILE A 79 12.94 -1.37 4.04
N ARG A 80 12.77 -2.30 3.10
CA ARG A 80 13.51 -2.32 1.82
C ARG A 80 12.58 -1.91 0.69
N ALA A 81 12.96 -0.86 -0.05
CA ALA A 81 12.37 -0.54 -1.34
C ALA A 81 12.83 -1.59 -2.37
N SER A 82 11.89 -2.10 -3.17
CA SER A 82 12.14 -2.99 -4.31
C SER A 82 12.08 -2.21 -5.61
#